data_AF-A0A2N3ADE9-F1
#
_entry.id   AF-A0A2N3ADE9-F1
#
_cell.length_a   1.000
_cell.length_b   1.000
_cell.length_c   1.000
_cell.angle_alpha   90.00
_cell.angle_beta   90.00
_cell.angle_gamma   90.00
#
_symmetry.space_group_name_H-M   'P 1'
#
loop_
_entity.id
_entity.type
_entity.pdbx_description
1 polymer ?
#
loop_
_entity_poly.entity_id
_entity_poly.type
_entity_poly.pdbx_seq_one_letter_code
_entity_poly.pdbx_strand_id
1 'polypeptide(L)'
;MNSRYWAYLFVLVQFSSLFFILTTAPVFASSDWGILVEMAGVFVGLLAIYQMQIGNFNIAPLPKAGGKLVTSGLYKYVRHPMYMAQLLAALPLIVDYFSMIRLALWLALFINLIFKLYYEERKLTNQFSAYKAYMETTWRLIPFVY
;
A
#
# COMPACT_ATOMS: atom_id res chain seq x y z
N MET A 1 -1.71 22.49 -13.04
CA MET A 1 -1.53 21.14 -13.64
C MET A 1 -2.47 20.17 -12.96
N ASN A 2 -3.19 19.36 -13.73
CA ASN A 2 -4.38 18.64 -13.26
C ASN A 2 -4.02 17.58 -12.20
N SER A 3 -4.60 17.69 -11.00
CA SER A 3 -4.30 16.83 -9.84
C SER A 3 -4.33 15.33 -10.17
N ARG A 4 -5.17 14.92 -11.12
CA ARG A 4 -5.40 13.52 -11.50
C ARG A 4 -4.21 12.86 -12.19
N TYR A 5 -3.33 13.60 -12.86
CA TYR A 5 -2.17 13.01 -13.55
C TYR A 5 -1.22 12.30 -12.58
N TRP A 6 -0.92 12.94 -11.45
CA TRP A 6 -0.08 12.35 -10.40
C TRP A 6 -0.68 11.08 -9.82
N ALA A 7 -2.01 11.05 -9.62
CA ALA A 7 -2.70 9.88 -9.12
C ALA A 7 -2.51 8.66 -10.04
N TYR A 8 -2.63 8.85 -11.35
CA TYR A 8 -2.39 7.78 -12.32
C TYR A 8 -0.92 7.40 -12.45
N LEU A 9 0.00 8.36 -12.35
CA LEU A 9 1.42 8.08 -12.35
C LEU A 9 1.82 7.17 -11.17
N PHE A 10 1.34 7.46 -9.96
CA PHE A 10 1.62 6.61 -8.79
C PHE A 10 1.09 5.19 -8.97
N VAL A 11 -0.11 5.04 -9.56
CA VAL A 11 -0.69 3.73 -9.88
C VAL A 11 0.17 3.02 -10.92
N LEU A 12 0.56 3.71 -11.99
CA LEU A 12 1.37 3.12 -13.06
C LEU A 12 2.70 2.60 -12.51
N VAL A 13 3.42 3.40 -11.72
CA VAL A 13 4.70 2.99 -11.11
C VAL A 13 4.49 1.80 -10.16
N GLN A 14 3.46 1.85 -9.30
CA GLN A 14 3.14 0.78 -8.36
C GLN A 14 2.90 -0.56 -9.08
N PHE A 15 1.99 -0.60 -10.05
CA PHE A 15 1.67 -1.83 -10.76
C PHE A 15 2.79 -2.29 -11.69
N SER A 16 3.56 -1.37 -12.28
CA SER A 16 4.73 -1.73 -13.08
C SER A 16 5.78 -2.40 -12.21
N SER A 17 6.13 -1.82 -11.05
CA SER A 17 7.09 -2.42 -10.11
C SER A 17 6.64 -3.81 -9.67
N LEU A 18 5.37 -3.97 -9.26
CA LEU A 18 4.84 -5.26 -8.85
C LEU A 18 4.84 -6.27 -10.01
N PHE A 19 4.42 -5.86 -11.20
CA PHE A 19 4.43 -6.71 -12.39
C PHE A 19 5.83 -7.24 -12.70
N PHE A 20 6.84 -6.37 -12.72
CA PHE A 20 8.22 -6.80 -12.96
C PHE A 20 8.76 -7.68 -11.83
N ILE A 21 8.45 -7.40 -10.56
CA ILE A 21 8.87 -8.26 -9.44
C ILE A 21 8.28 -9.67 -9.56
N LEU A 22 7.01 -9.78 -9.96
CA LEU A 22 6.28 -11.06 -10.08
C LEU A 22 6.61 -11.86 -11.34
N THR A 23 7.09 -11.22 -12.40
CA THR A 23 7.36 -11.90 -13.69
C THR A 23 8.82 -12.26 -13.90
N THR A 24 9.73 -11.71 -13.08
CA THR A 24 11.19 -11.91 -13.25
C THR A 24 11.76 -13.08 -12.45
N ALA A 25 11.00 -13.67 -11.52
CA ALA A 25 11.40 -14.83 -10.73
C ALA A 25 10.15 -15.57 -10.21
N PRO A 26 10.29 -16.70 -9.49
CA PRO A 26 9.16 -17.36 -8.85
C PRO A 26 8.37 -16.40 -7.95
N VAL A 27 7.04 -16.57 -7.98
CA VAL A 27 6.09 -15.72 -7.25
C VAL A 27 5.91 -16.13 -5.80
N PHE A 28 6.43 -17.29 -5.41
CA PHE A 28 6.45 -17.77 -4.03
C PHE A 28 7.88 -17.75 -3.52
N ALA A 29 8.07 -17.27 -2.30
CA ALA A 29 9.33 -17.42 -1.59
C ALA A 29 9.74 -18.90 -1.49
N SER A 30 11.06 -19.13 -1.44
CA SER A 30 11.67 -20.46 -1.33
C SER A 30 11.84 -20.93 0.11
N SER A 31 11.92 -19.98 1.05
CA SER A 31 12.06 -20.24 2.48
C SER A 31 10.69 -20.31 3.15
N ASP A 32 10.53 -21.21 4.13
CA ASP A 32 9.28 -21.32 4.91
C ASP A 32 8.91 -19.99 5.57
N TRP A 33 9.90 -19.29 6.13
CA TRP A 33 9.70 -17.97 6.73
C TRP A 33 9.28 -16.92 5.69
N GLY A 34 9.89 -16.94 4.50
CA GLY A 34 9.51 -16.07 3.40
C GLY A 34 8.06 -16.29 2.97
N ILE A 35 7.63 -17.55 2.85
CA ILE A 35 6.25 -17.91 2.52
C ILE A 35 5.29 -17.38 3.59
N LEU A 36 5.62 -17.53 4.89
CA LEU A 36 4.79 -17.01 5.97
C LEU A 36 4.62 -15.49 5.90
N VAL A 37 5.71 -14.75 5.65
CA VAL A 37 5.68 -13.28 5.53
C VAL A 37 4.90 -12.86 4.28
N GLU A 38 5.10 -13.54 3.16
CA GLU A 38 4.42 -13.29 1.90
C GLU A 38 2.90 -13.48 2.07
N MET A 39 2.50 -14.62 2.61
CA MET A 39 1.09 -14.96 2.87
C MET A 39 0.46 -14.02 3.89
N ALA A 40 1.20 -13.59 4.92
CA ALA A 40 0.73 -12.58 5.85
C ALA A 40 0.49 -11.23 5.14
N GLY A 41 1.39 -10.81 4.25
CA GLY A 41 1.22 -9.63 3.41
C GLY A 41 -0.03 -9.71 2.55
N VAL A 42 -0.22 -10.82 1.83
CA VAL A 42 -1.42 -11.07 1.01
C VAL A 42 -2.69 -11.05 1.87
N PHE A 43 -2.68 -11.74 3.01
CA PHE A 43 -3.82 -11.79 3.93
C PHE A 43 -4.20 -10.41 4.46
N VAL A 44 -3.22 -9.61 4.91
CA VAL A 44 -3.45 -8.22 5.35
C VAL A 44 -4.00 -7.38 4.21
N GLY A 45 -3.51 -7.55 2.98
CA GLY A 45 -4.00 -6.86 1.80
C GLY A 45 -5.48 -7.16 1.51
N LEU A 46 -5.85 -8.44 1.50
CA LEU A 46 -7.23 -8.88 1.30
C LEU A 46 -8.15 -8.41 2.42
N LEU A 47 -7.71 -8.51 3.68
CA LEU A 47 -8.48 -8.03 4.83
C LEU A 47 -8.68 -6.51 4.79
N ALA A 48 -7.66 -5.75 4.39
CA ALA A 48 -7.75 -4.31 4.21
C ALA A 48 -8.76 -3.95 3.10
N ILE A 49 -8.73 -4.65 1.97
CA ILE A 49 -9.70 -4.45 0.87
C ILE A 49 -11.12 -4.74 1.33
N TYR A 50 -11.32 -5.84 2.07
CA TYR A 50 -12.61 -6.19 2.65
C TYR A 50 -13.11 -5.10 3.61
N GLN A 51 -12.27 -4.64 4.53
CA GLN A 51 -12.63 -3.61 5.52
C GLN A 51 -12.85 -2.23 4.90
N MET A 52 -12.13 -1.87 3.84
CA MET A 52 -12.32 -0.62 3.12
C MET A 52 -13.69 -0.55 2.44
N GLN A 53 -14.39 -1.68 2.30
CA GLN A 53 -15.64 -1.86 1.58
C GLN A 53 -15.47 -1.61 0.07
N ILE A 54 -15.91 -2.56 -0.76
CA ILE A 54 -15.76 -2.53 -2.23
C ILE A 54 -16.29 -1.22 -2.84
N GLY A 55 -17.35 -0.65 -2.27
CA GLY A 55 -17.95 0.61 -2.72
C GLY A 55 -17.15 1.88 -2.42
N ASN A 56 -16.17 1.82 -1.53
CA ASN A 56 -15.40 2.97 -1.03
C ASN A 56 -13.90 2.90 -1.40
N PHE A 57 -13.42 1.72 -1.79
CA PHE A 57 -12.08 1.49 -2.32
C PHE A 57 -11.84 2.20 -3.67
N ASN A 58 -10.63 2.74 -3.84
CA ASN A 58 -10.13 3.26 -5.11
C ASN A 58 -8.65 2.88 -5.28
N ILE A 59 -8.27 2.44 -6.48
CA ILE A 59 -6.89 2.08 -6.81
C ILE A 59 -6.02 3.34 -6.90
N ALA A 60 -6.59 4.41 -7.48
CA ALA A 60 -5.97 5.72 -7.49
C ALA A 60 -6.07 6.36 -6.09
N PRO A 61 -5.05 7.13 -5.65
CA PRO A 61 -5.02 7.82 -4.36
C PRO A 61 -5.95 9.04 -4.36
N LEU A 62 -7.19 8.83 -4.78
CA LEU A 62 -8.23 9.83 -4.90
C LEU A 62 -9.43 9.32 -4.09
N PRO A 63 -9.82 10.03 -3.02
CA PRO A 63 -11.00 9.65 -2.27
C PRO A 63 -12.23 9.73 -3.17
N LYS A 64 -13.12 8.74 -3.03
CA LYS A 64 -14.30 8.62 -3.86
C LYS A 64 -15.32 9.70 -3.47
N ALA A 65 -16.00 10.28 -4.46
CA ALA A 65 -17.11 11.19 -4.19
C ALA A 65 -18.22 10.44 -3.43
N GLY A 66 -18.64 10.97 -2.28
CA GLY A 66 -19.59 10.28 -1.39
C GLY A 66 -19.01 9.09 -0.62
N GLY A 67 -17.70 8.86 -0.70
CA GLY A 67 -17.01 7.85 0.10
C GLY A 67 -17.09 8.15 1.60
N LYS A 68 -16.89 7.13 2.43
CA LYS A 68 -16.86 7.23 3.89
C LYS A 68 -15.43 7.07 4.40
N LEU A 69 -15.09 7.79 5.47
CA LEU A 69 -13.83 7.56 6.16
C LEU A 69 -13.92 6.26 6.97
N VAL A 70 -13.09 5.27 6.63
CA VAL A 70 -13.01 3.99 7.33
C VAL A 70 -11.91 4.06 8.39
N THR A 71 -12.28 3.83 9.65
CA THR A 71 -11.36 3.91 10.82
C THR A 71 -11.44 2.68 11.73
N SER A 72 -12.10 1.60 11.27
CA SER A 72 -12.30 0.36 12.00
C SER A 72 -11.39 -0.77 11.50
N GLY A 73 -11.19 -1.81 12.31
CA GLY A 73 -10.37 -2.96 11.93
C GLY A 73 -8.88 -2.60 11.88
N LEU A 74 -8.18 -2.97 10.81
CA LEU A 74 -6.78 -2.61 10.57
C LEU A 74 -6.59 -1.10 10.51
N TYR A 75 -7.57 -0.39 9.94
CA TYR A 75 -7.58 1.07 9.85
C TYR A 75 -7.62 1.75 11.23
N LYS A 76 -8.02 1.05 12.31
CA LYS A 76 -7.92 1.59 13.66
C LYS A 76 -6.46 1.84 14.10
N TYR A 77 -5.49 1.14 13.49
CA TYR A 77 -4.09 1.17 13.89
C TYR A 77 -3.19 1.76 12.80
N VAL A 78 -3.45 1.43 11.54
CA VAL A 78 -2.62 1.79 10.38
C VAL A 78 -3.51 2.40 9.30
N ARG A 79 -3.18 3.59 8.79
CA ARG A 79 -3.98 4.31 7.79
C ARG A 79 -3.86 3.74 6.38
N HIS A 80 -2.69 3.16 6.05
CA HIS A 80 -2.41 2.60 4.72
C HIS A 80 -2.04 1.11 4.76
N PRO A 81 -2.89 0.23 5.35
CA PRO A 81 -2.56 -1.18 5.54
C PRO A 81 -2.40 -1.92 4.20
N MET A 82 -3.05 -1.46 3.13
CA MET A 82 -2.88 -1.99 1.78
C MET A 82 -1.49 -1.71 1.20
N TYR A 83 -0.87 -0.58 1.55
CA TYR A 83 0.47 -0.24 1.07
C TYR A 83 1.52 -1.03 1.85
N MET A 84 1.32 -1.17 3.16
CA MET A 84 2.12 -2.08 3.99
C MET A 84 2.05 -3.52 3.46
N ALA A 85 0.85 -4.02 3.14
CA ALA A 85 0.64 -5.36 2.61
C ALA A 85 1.43 -5.63 1.33
N GLN A 86 1.46 -4.68 0.39
CA GLN A 86 2.22 -4.84 -0.85
C GLN A 86 3.73 -4.94 -0.62
N LEU A 87 4.25 -4.11 0.30
CA LEU A 87 5.67 -4.13 0.65
C LEU A 87 6.04 -5.44 1.34
N LEU A 88 5.21 -5.89 2.29
CA LEU A 88 5.40 -7.15 3.02
C LEU A 88 5.31 -8.36 2.09
N ALA A 89 4.34 -8.41 1.19
CA ALA A 89 4.20 -9.52 0.24
C ALA A 89 5.37 -9.59 -0.75
N ALA A 90 5.88 -8.44 -1.20
CA ALA A 90 6.97 -8.42 -2.18
C ALA A 90 8.36 -8.66 -1.55
N LEU A 91 8.56 -8.33 -0.27
CA LEU A 91 9.89 -8.33 0.36
C LEU A 91 10.57 -9.72 0.36
N PRO A 92 9.92 -10.83 0.76
CA PRO A 92 10.51 -12.16 0.69
C PRO A 92 10.99 -12.55 -0.71
N LEU A 93 10.27 -12.13 -1.75
CA LEU A 93 10.63 -12.41 -3.14
C LEU A 93 11.95 -11.73 -3.55
N ILE A 94 12.28 -10.60 -2.92
CA ILE A 94 13.55 -9.90 -3.15
C ILE A 94 14.68 -10.55 -2.36
N VAL A 95 14.40 -11.02 -1.15
CA VAL A 95 15.39 -11.65 -0.27
C VAL A 95 15.82 -13.01 -0.83
N ASP A 96 14.86 -13.86 -1.18
CA ASP A 96 15.13 -15.25 -1.61
C ASP A 96 15.71 -15.33 -3.03
N TYR A 97 15.33 -14.38 -3.88
CA TYR A 97 15.71 -14.35 -5.30
C TYR A 97 16.32 -12.99 -5.64
N PHE A 98 17.36 -12.65 -4.90
CA PHE A 98 17.99 -11.34 -4.94
C PHE A 98 18.58 -11.02 -6.32
N SER A 99 18.27 -9.82 -6.80
CA SER A 99 19.02 -9.16 -7.86
C SER A 99 18.97 -7.65 -7.65
N MET A 100 20.01 -6.94 -8.12
CA MET A 100 20.06 -5.48 -8.00
C MET A 100 18.86 -4.79 -8.65
N ILE A 101 18.37 -5.34 -9.78
CA ILE A 101 17.19 -4.82 -10.48
C ILE A 101 15.94 -4.98 -9.60
N ARG A 102 15.76 -6.14 -8.97
CA ARG A 102 14.57 -6.42 -8.14
C ARG A 102 14.59 -5.61 -6.85
N LEU A 103 15.76 -5.45 -6.22
CA LEU A 103 15.93 -4.51 -5.11
C LEU A 103 15.57 -3.09 -5.52
N ALA A 104 16.05 -2.62 -6.68
CA ALA A 104 15.73 -1.29 -7.20
C ALA A 104 14.23 -1.12 -7.47
N LEU A 105 13.56 -2.14 -8.03
CA LEU A 105 12.11 -2.13 -8.24
C LEU A 105 11.31 -2.08 -6.93
N TRP A 106 11.75 -2.82 -5.91
CA TRP A 106 11.11 -2.80 -4.59
C TRP A 106 11.33 -1.47 -3.87
N LEU A 107 12.53 -0.88 -3.96
CA LEU A 107 12.79 0.46 -3.43
C LEU A 107 11.99 1.53 -4.18
N ALA A 108 11.87 1.42 -5.51
CA ALA A 108 11.02 2.29 -6.30
C ALA A 108 9.55 2.17 -5.88
N LEU A 109 9.06 0.95 -5.65
CA LEU A 109 7.72 0.69 -5.10
C LEU A 109 7.55 1.36 -3.72
N PHE A 110 8.50 1.15 -2.80
CA PHE A 110 8.49 1.76 -1.48
C PHE A 110 8.42 3.29 -1.55
N ILE A 111 9.34 3.93 -2.26
CA ILE A 111 9.40 5.38 -2.42
C ILE A 111 8.10 5.90 -3.07
N ASN A 112 7.61 5.22 -4.10
CA ASN A 112 6.37 5.56 -4.77
C ASN A 112 5.17 5.51 -3.80
N LEU A 113 5.06 4.46 -2.98
CA LEU A 113 3.99 4.33 -1.98
C LEU A 113 4.07 5.41 -0.89
N ILE A 114 5.27 5.84 -0.49
CA ILE A 114 5.46 6.97 0.42
C ILE A 114 4.97 8.29 -0.20
N PHE A 115 5.30 8.58 -1.46
CA PHE A 115 4.76 9.79 -2.10
C PHE A 115 3.26 9.69 -2.34
N LYS A 116 2.79 8.50 -2.73
CA LYS A 116 1.37 8.21 -2.97
C LYS A 116 0.54 8.42 -1.71
N LEU A 117 1.02 7.94 -0.55
CA LEU A 117 0.29 8.12 0.72
C LEU A 117 0.24 9.59 1.14
N TYR A 118 1.29 10.39 0.96
CA TYR A 118 1.24 11.82 1.32
C TYR A 118 0.26 12.58 0.42
N TYR A 119 0.27 12.25 -0.87
CA TYR A 119 -0.70 12.79 -1.81
C TYR A 119 -2.14 12.44 -1.40
N GLU A 120 -2.38 11.19 -1.02
CA GLU A 120 -3.68 10.70 -0.57
C GLU A 120 -4.12 11.35 0.74
N GLU A 121 -3.26 11.40 1.75
CA GLU A 121 -3.53 12.05 3.05
C GLU A 121 -3.94 13.52 2.87
N ARG A 122 -3.30 14.25 1.94
CA ARG A 122 -3.68 15.63 1.62
C ARG A 122 -5.08 15.72 1.03
N LYS A 123 -5.48 14.77 0.19
CA LYS A 123 -6.83 14.72 -0.39
C LYS A 123 -7.88 14.31 0.64
N LEU A 124 -7.56 13.32 1.47
CA LEU A 124 -8.43 12.86 2.55
C LEU A 124 -8.66 13.96 3.58
N THR A 125 -7.62 14.72 3.95
CA THR A 125 -7.75 15.87 4.86
C THR A 125 -8.67 16.96 4.30
N ASN A 126 -8.66 17.17 2.99
CA ASN A 126 -9.53 18.16 2.35
C ASN A 126 -10.99 17.68 2.23
N GLN A 127 -11.21 16.37 2.11
CA GLN A 127 -12.54 15.79 1.95
C GLN A 127 -13.23 15.48 3.28
N PHE A 128 -12.48 15.01 4.28
CA PHE A 128 -13.01 14.55 5.56
C PHE A 128 -12.46 15.41 6.71
N SER A 129 -13.33 16.21 7.32
CA SER A 129 -12.97 17.04 8.48
C SER A 129 -12.42 16.21 9.66
N ALA A 130 -12.92 14.99 9.86
CA ALA A 130 -12.47 14.07 10.90
C ALA A 130 -11.10 13.44 10.63
N TYR A 131 -10.51 13.61 9.44
CA TYR A 131 -9.27 12.92 9.07
C TYR A 131 -8.08 13.34 9.94
N LYS A 132 -8.01 14.62 10.34
CA LYS A 132 -6.91 15.11 11.20
C LYS A 132 -6.89 14.41 12.55
N ALA A 133 -8.05 14.30 13.22
CA ALA A 133 -8.16 13.57 14.49
C ALA A 133 -7.83 12.07 14.32
N TYR A 134 -8.21 11.49 13.19
CA TYR A 134 -7.85 10.11 12.86
C TYR A 134 -6.32 9.93 12.71
N MET A 135 -5.61 10.91 12.13
CA MET A 135 -4.15 10.85 12.00
C MET A 135 -3.40 10.85 13.34
N GLU A 136 -3.99 11.41 14.39
CA GLU A 136 -3.38 11.49 15.74
C GLU A 136 -3.37 10.14 16.48
N THR A 137 -4.26 9.21 16.09
CA THR A 137 -4.44 7.92 16.77
C THR A 137 -3.94 6.73 15.99
N THR A 138 -3.32 6.98 14.82
CA THR A 138 -2.93 5.93 13.88
C THR A 138 -1.52 6.14 13.33
N TRP A 139 -0.94 5.06 12.81
CA TRP A 139 0.34 5.05 12.09
C TRP A 139 0.08 5.01 10.59
N ARG A 140 1.05 5.37 9.75
CA ARG A 140 0.91 5.32 8.29
C ARG A 140 1.01 3.90 7.76
N LEU A 141 2.08 3.20 8.12
CA LEU A 141 2.43 1.88 7.60
C LEU A 141 2.76 0.90 8.72
N ILE A 142 3.71 1.22 9.58
CA ILE A 142 4.24 0.29 10.58
C ILE A 142 3.89 0.82 11.97
N PRO A 143 3.05 0.10 12.75
CA PRO A 143 2.74 0.48 14.12
C PRO A 143 4.00 0.74 14.94
N PHE A 144 3.98 1.81 15.73
CA PHE A 144 5.08 2.25 16.60
C PHE A 144 6.37 2.72 15.89
N VAL A 145 6.38 2.77 14.55
CA VAL A 145 7.54 3.22 13.77
C VAL A 145 7.16 4.39 12.85
N TYR A 146 6.15 4.21 12.00
CA TYR A 146 5.78 5.19 10.97
C TYR A 146 4.33 5.05 10.52
#